data_AF-A0A1S3PYB1-F1
#
_entry.id   AF-A0A1S3PYB1-F1
#
_cell.length_a   1.000
_cell.length_b   1.000
_cell.length_c   1.000
_cell.angle_alpha   90.00
_cell.angle_beta   90.00
_cell.angle_gamma   90.00
#
_symmetry.space_group_name_H-M   'P 1'
#
loop_
_entity.id
_entity.type
_entity.pdbx_description
1 polymer ?
#
loop_
_entity_poly.entity_id
_entity_poly.type
_entity_poly.pdbx_seq_one_letter_code
_entity_poly.pdbx_strand_id
1 'polypeptide(L)'
;MGIPCNVIKPKEVSKLHPLVNIHDLVGALHLPGDAVVSPPDVNHALATAAAGHGVQIHERTTVNHVMMDKGHVTAVETDRGAIECEYFVNCAGQVNLYPLCVCVCVCVCVCVRERDCK
;
A
#
# COMPACT_ATOMS: atom_id res chain seq x y z
N MET A 1 22.45 4.12 -7.10
CA MET A 1 21.38 3.11 -7.25
C MET A 1 21.81 2.15 -8.36
N GLY A 2 22.06 0.88 -8.05
CA GLY A 2 22.61 -0.12 -8.98
C GLY A 2 21.55 -0.90 -9.77
N ILE A 3 20.54 -0.21 -10.30
CA ILE A 3 19.47 -0.85 -11.09
C ILE A 3 20.01 -1.10 -12.50
N PRO A 4 20.10 -2.35 -12.96
CA PRO A 4 20.52 -2.65 -14.32
C PRO A 4 19.55 -1.98 -15.31
N CYS A 5 20.07 -1.06 -16.11
CA CYS A 5 19.30 -0.37 -17.14
C CYS A 5 20.20 -0.07 -18.33
N ASN A 6 19.65 -0.16 -19.53
CA ASN A 6 20.38 0.13 -20.77
C ASN A 6 19.49 0.92 -21.72
N VAL A 7 20.08 1.89 -22.42
CA VAL A 7 19.42 2.55 -23.56
C VAL A 7 19.53 1.61 -24.77
N ILE A 8 18.40 1.30 -25.39
CA ILE A 8 18.30 0.39 -26.53
C ILE A 8 17.78 1.11 -27.77
N LYS A 9 18.19 0.62 -28.94
CA LYS A 9 17.77 1.16 -30.23
C LYS A 9 16.35 0.69 -30.58
N PRO A 10 15.62 1.41 -31.45
CA PRO A 10 14.26 1.01 -31.87
C PRO A 10 14.16 -0.43 -32.39
N LYS A 11 15.17 -0.92 -33.11
CA LYS A 11 15.18 -2.33 -33.60
C LYS A 11 15.24 -3.36 -32.47
N GLU A 12 15.84 -3.03 -31.33
CA GLU A 12 15.88 -3.92 -30.16
C GLU A 12 14.53 -3.91 -29.43
N VAL A 13 13.83 -2.76 -29.43
CA VAL A 13 12.46 -2.64 -28.91
C VAL A 13 11.52 -3.57 -29.67
N SER A 14 11.56 -3.60 -31.01
CA SER A 14 10.71 -4.52 -31.79
C SER A 14 10.99 -6.00 -31.52
N LYS A 15 12.21 -6.37 -31.08
CA LYS A 15 12.52 -7.75 -30.68
C LYS A 15 11.89 -8.11 -29.34
N LEU A 16 11.85 -7.15 -28.40
CA LEU A 16 11.29 -7.34 -27.06
C LEU A 16 9.76 -7.24 -27.05
N HIS A 17 9.21 -6.27 -27.80
CA HIS A 17 7.78 -5.98 -27.85
C HIS A 17 7.32 -5.76 -29.30
N PRO A 18 7.02 -6.83 -30.05
CA PRO A 18 6.74 -6.77 -31.49
C PRO A 18 5.54 -5.91 -31.89
N LEU A 19 4.63 -5.65 -30.95
CA LEU A 19 3.42 -4.85 -31.18
C LEU A 19 3.66 -3.34 -31.08
N VAL A 20 4.83 -2.89 -30.63
CA VAL A 20 5.17 -1.46 -30.55
C VAL A 20 5.50 -0.94 -31.94
N ASN A 21 4.82 0.13 -32.36
CA ASN A 21 5.21 0.88 -33.55
C ASN A 21 6.52 1.64 -33.27
N ILE A 22 7.53 1.44 -34.10
CA ILE A 22 8.86 2.04 -33.92
C ILE A 22 9.20 3.12 -34.97
N HIS A 23 8.25 3.49 -35.84
CA HIS A 23 8.53 4.37 -36.98
C HIS A 23 9.05 5.76 -36.61
N ASP A 24 8.61 6.30 -35.47
CA ASP A 24 9.00 7.61 -34.93
C ASP A 24 9.78 7.50 -33.60
N LEU A 25 10.18 6.29 -33.21
CA LEU A 25 10.88 6.05 -31.95
C LEU A 25 12.37 6.42 -32.05
N VAL A 26 12.85 7.30 -31.16
CA VAL A 26 14.26 7.70 -31.09
C VAL A 26 15.13 6.65 -30.36
N GLY A 27 14.56 6.00 -29.36
CA GLY A 27 15.20 4.98 -28.52
C GLY A 27 14.32 4.65 -27.31
N ALA A 28 14.75 3.70 -26.48
CA ALA A 28 14.03 3.34 -25.25
C ALA A 28 15.01 3.04 -24.11
N LEU A 29 14.53 3.18 -22.86
CA LEU A 29 15.24 2.71 -21.67
C LEU A 29 14.69 1.34 -21.30
N HIS A 30 15.55 0.33 -21.26
CA HIS A 30 15.17 -1.04 -20.92
C HIS A 30 15.66 -1.39 -19.51
N LEU A 31 14.71 -1.80 -18.66
CA LEU A 31 14.94 -2.27 -17.30
C LEU A 31 14.55 -3.75 -17.23
N PRO A 32 15.48 -4.70 -17.41
CA PRO A 32 15.14 -6.13 -17.48
C PRO A 32 14.59 -6.70 -16.16
N GLY A 33 14.86 -6.03 -15.04
CA GLY A 33 14.34 -6.41 -13.73
C GLY A 33 13.03 -5.72 -13.34
N ASP A 34 12.48 -4.86 -14.21
CA ASP A 34 11.19 -4.25 -13.97
C ASP A 34 10.07 -5.27 -14.18
N ALA A 35 8.96 -5.10 -13.45
CA ALA A 35 7.86 -6.06 -13.45
C ALA A 35 6.52 -5.37 -13.28
N VAL A 36 5.50 -5.95 -13.91
CA VAL A 36 4.11 -5.58 -13.66
C VAL A 36 3.56 -6.54 -12.61
N VAL A 37 3.09 -5.97 -11.49
CA VAL A 37 2.48 -6.73 -10.41
C VAL A 37 1.02 -6.32 -10.26
N SER A 38 0.20 -7.26 -9.83
CA SER A 38 -1.21 -7.03 -9.48
C SER A 38 -1.28 -6.39 -8.08
N PRO A 39 -1.74 -5.14 -7.95
CA PRO A 39 -1.86 -4.48 -6.64
C PRO A 39 -2.70 -5.25 -5.61
N PRO A 40 -3.88 -5.82 -5.94
CA PRO A 40 -4.67 -6.56 -4.95
C PRO A 40 -3.95 -7.82 -4.46
N ASP A 41 -3.22 -8.51 -5.32
CA ASP A 41 -2.50 -9.74 -4.95
C ASP A 41 -1.34 -9.43 -4.02
N VAL A 42 -0.57 -8.37 -4.30
CA VAL A 42 0.51 -7.91 -3.42
C VAL A 42 -0.04 -7.48 -2.06
N ASN A 43 -1.14 -6.71 -2.04
CA ASN A 43 -1.78 -6.29 -0.80
C ASN A 43 -2.27 -7.49 0.03
N HIS A 44 -2.91 -8.47 -0.62
CA HIS A 44 -3.41 -9.66 0.06
C HIS A 44 -2.26 -10.54 0.61
N ALA A 45 -1.17 -10.68 -0.16
CA ALA A 45 0.02 -11.40 0.30
C ALA A 45 0.65 -10.74 1.53
N LEU A 46 0.77 -9.41 1.53
CA LEU A 46 1.29 -8.65 2.68
C LEU A 46 0.37 -8.75 3.90
N ALA A 47 -0.94 -8.59 3.72
CA ALA A 47 -1.94 -8.75 4.77
C ALA A 47 -1.88 -10.14 5.41
N THR A 48 -1.80 -11.18 4.58
CA THR A 48 -1.68 -12.58 5.04
C THR A 48 -0.40 -12.81 5.83
N ALA A 49 0.73 -12.30 5.33
CA ALA A 49 2.01 -12.40 6.03
C ALA A 49 1.97 -11.66 7.38
N ALA A 50 1.42 -10.45 7.43
CA ALA A 50 1.29 -9.67 8.66
C ALA A 50 0.39 -10.36 9.69
N ALA A 51 -0.76 -10.89 9.26
CA ALA A 51 -1.65 -11.66 10.12
C ALA A 51 -0.97 -12.92 10.68
N GLY A 52 -0.15 -13.59 9.87
CA GLY A 52 0.69 -14.71 10.33
C GLY A 52 1.73 -14.34 11.40
N HIS A 53 2.05 -13.05 11.55
CA HIS A 53 2.91 -12.50 12.60
C HIS A 53 2.11 -11.84 13.75
N GLY A 54 0.80 -12.06 13.84
CA GLY A 54 -0.05 -11.60 14.94
C GLY A 54 -0.72 -10.24 14.72
N VAL A 55 -0.58 -9.62 13.55
CA VAL A 55 -1.28 -8.37 13.24
C VAL A 55 -2.79 -8.62 13.10
N GLN A 56 -3.60 -7.80 13.76
CA GLN A 56 -5.05 -7.81 13.58
C GLN A 56 -5.45 -6.88 12.43
N ILE A 57 -6.27 -7.38 11.52
CA ILE A 57 -6.77 -6.61 10.37
C ILE A 57 -8.29 -6.48 10.50
N HIS A 58 -8.76 -5.24 10.69
CA HIS A 58 -10.17 -4.92 10.83
C HIS A 58 -10.71 -4.33 9.53
N GLU A 59 -11.30 -5.19 8.69
CA GLU A 59 -11.95 -4.74 7.46
C GLU A 59 -13.33 -4.12 7.72
N ARG A 60 -13.71 -3.18 6.84
CA ARG A 60 -14.98 -2.44 6.92
C ARG A 60 -15.16 -1.74 8.28
N THR A 61 -14.07 -1.21 8.82
CA THR A 61 -14.05 -0.43 10.07
C THR A 61 -13.62 0.98 9.73
N THR A 62 -14.50 1.94 10.00
CA THR A 62 -14.30 3.34 9.65
C THR A 62 -13.66 4.05 10.82
N VAL A 63 -12.52 4.70 10.60
CA VAL A 63 -11.91 5.60 11.59
C VAL A 63 -12.65 6.94 11.56
N ASN A 64 -13.25 7.31 12.69
CA ASN A 64 -14.02 8.55 12.85
C ASN A 64 -13.19 9.67 13.47
N HIS A 65 -12.37 9.34 14.47
CA HIS A 65 -11.58 10.32 15.21
C HIS A 65 -10.29 9.70 15.78
N VAL A 66 -9.22 10.49 15.83
CA VAL A 66 -7.97 10.11 16.50
C VAL A 66 -7.93 10.82 17.85
N MET A 67 -7.98 10.06 18.94
CA MET A 67 -7.98 10.60 20.30
C MET A 67 -6.56 10.95 20.72
N MET A 68 -6.42 12.12 21.35
CA MET A 68 -5.13 12.61 21.83
C MET A 68 -5.24 13.12 23.27
N ASP A 69 -4.20 12.88 24.06
CA ASP A 69 -3.97 13.51 25.36
C ASP A 69 -2.58 14.15 25.38
N LYS A 70 -2.50 15.42 25.79
CA LYS A 70 -1.24 16.19 25.90
C LYS A 70 -0.32 16.09 24.68
N GLY A 71 -0.89 16.02 23.48
CA GLY A 71 -0.14 15.94 22.21
C GLY A 71 0.29 14.52 21.81
N HIS A 72 -0.13 13.49 22.54
CA HIS A 72 0.12 12.09 22.22
C HIS A 72 -1.18 11.37 21.85
N VAL A 73 -1.11 10.46 20.88
CA VAL A 73 -2.25 9.59 20.54
C VAL A 73 -2.50 8.61 21.69
N THR A 74 -3.77 8.39 21.99
CA THR A 74 -4.19 7.44 23.04
C THR A 74 -5.11 6.34 22.50
N ALA A 75 -5.91 6.65 21.48
CA ALA A 75 -6.83 5.71 20.85
C ALA A 75 -7.29 6.20 19.47
N VAL A 76 -7.88 5.30 18.70
CA VAL A 76 -8.63 5.60 17.47
C VAL A 76 -10.09 5.22 17.69
N GLU A 77 -10.99 6.17 17.53
CA GLU A 77 -12.43 5.94 17.56
C GLU A 77 -12.90 5.43 16.20
N THR A 78 -13.64 4.32 16.22
CA THR A 78 -14.20 3.70 15.02
C THR A 78 -15.71 3.51 15.14
N ASP A 79 -16.36 3.19 14.02
CA ASP A 79 -17.78 2.77 14.00
C ASP A 79 -18.05 1.45 14.75
N ARG A 80 -17.01 0.75 15.20
CA ARG A 80 -17.12 -0.49 15.99
C ARG A 80 -16.57 -0.35 17.42
N GLY A 81 -16.30 0.88 17.85
CA GLY A 81 -15.74 1.18 19.18
C GLY A 81 -14.32 1.75 19.10
N ALA A 82 -13.77 2.12 20.26
CA ALA A 82 -12.43 2.68 20.36
C ALA A 82 -11.37 1.58 20.42
N ILE A 83 -10.27 1.77 19.71
CA ILE A 83 -9.07 0.92 19.76
C ILE A 83 -7.95 1.73 20.42
N GLU A 84 -7.51 1.33 21.61
CA GLU A 84 -6.39 1.97 22.30
C GLU A 84 -5.09 1.74 21.51
N CYS A 85 -4.32 2.81 21.29
CA CYS A 85 -3.04 2.71 20.60
C CYS A 85 -2.07 3.78 21.11
N GLU A 86 -0.78 3.43 21.11
CA GLU A 86 0.31 4.37 21.43
C GLU A 86 0.81 5.10 20.18
N TYR A 87 0.66 4.45 19.01
CA TYR A 87 1.07 4.97 17.72
C TYR A 87 -0.07 4.83 16.72
N PHE A 88 -0.26 5.88 15.93
CA PHE A 88 -1.17 5.88 14.80
C PHE A 88 -0.41 6.28 13.54
N VAL A 89 -0.52 5.47 12.50
CA VAL A 89 0.06 5.74 11.18
C VAL A 89 -1.07 5.86 10.18
N ASN A 90 -1.22 7.03 9.58
CA ASN A 90 -2.23 7.25 8.56
C ASN A 90 -1.73 6.74 7.20
N CYS A 91 -2.25 5.58 6.78
CA CYS A 91 -2.00 4.99 5.47
C CYS A 91 -3.27 4.99 4.58
N ALA A 92 -4.19 5.94 4.78
CA ALA A 92 -5.50 5.94 4.12
C ALA A 92 -5.49 6.38 2.63
N GLY A 93 -4.33 6.73 2.07
CA GLY A 93 -4.23 7.24 0.70
C GLY A 93 -5.07 8.50 0.46
N GLN A 94 -5.54 8.69 -0.77
CA GLN A 94 -6.51 9.75 -1.07
C GLN A 94 -7.91 9.26 -0.70
N VAL A 95 -8.47 9.85 0.36
CA VAL A 95 -9.88 9.64 0.74
C VAL A 95 -10.75 10.70 0.08
N ASN A 96 -11.78 10.29 -0.66
CA ASN A 96 -12.76 11.22 -1.24
C ASN A 96 -13.87 11.50 -0.21
N LEU A 97 -14.24 12.78 -0.01
CA LEU A 97 -15.20 13.25 1.01
C LEU A 97 -16.68 12.85 0.75
N TYR A 98 -16.95 11.92 -0.15
CA TYR A 98 -18.32 11.46 -0.46
C TYR A 98 -18.71 10.25 0.41
N PRO A 99 -19.97 10.17 0.87
CA PRO A 99 -20.43 9.21 1.90
C PRO A 99 -20.46 7.73 1.49
N LEU A 100 -19.89 7.38 0.33
CA LEU A 100 -19.78 6.01 -0.18
C LEU A 100 -18.30 5.67 -0.42
N CYS A 101 -17.49 5.72 0.64
CA CYS A 101 -16.10 5.27 0.57
C CYS A 101 -15.96 3.92 1.26
N VAL A 102 -15.93 2.86 0.44
CA VAL A 102 -15.54 1.52 0.91
C VAL A 102 -14.02 1.56 1.08
N CYS A 103 -13.55 1.74 2.32
CA CYS A 103 -12.13 1.60 2.62
C CYS A 103 -11.67 0.19 2.22
N VAL A 104 -10.85 0.10 1.17
CA VAL A 104 -9.89 -1.01 0.98
C VAL A 104 -8.58 -0.68 1.72
N CYS A 105 -8.56 0.41 2.50
CA CYS A 105 -7.43 0.73 3.35
C CYS A 105 -7.34 -0.29 4.47
N VAL A 106 -6.32 -1.13 4.38
CA VAL A 106 -5.70 -1.77 5.53
C VAL A 106 -5.24 -0.62 6.43
N CYS A 107 -6.12 -0.10 7.29
CA CYS A 107 -5.70 0.69 8.43
C CYS A 107 -4.95 -0.29 9.33
N VAL A 108 -3.64 -0.40 9.14
CA VAL A 108 -2.77 -1.06 10.08
C VAL A 108 -2.70 -0.13 11.30
N CYS A 109 -3.66 -0.27 12.22
CA CYS A 109 -3.45 0.20 13.57
C CYS A 109 -2.37 -0.70 14.17
N VAL A 110 -1.14 -0.23 14.20
CA VAL A 110 -0.07 -0.89 14.95
C VAL A 110 -0.31 -0.58 16.44
N CYS A 111 -1.12 -1.40 17.11
CA CYS A 111 -1.22 -1.36 18.56
C CYS A 111 0.07 -1.91 19.17
N VAL A 112 1.02 -1.03 19.48
CA VAL A 112 2.21 -1.37 20.26
C VAL A 112 1.86 -1.37 21.75
N ARG A 113 0.99 -2.28 22.19
CA ARG A 113 1.09 -2.77 23.57
C ARG A 113 1.39 -4.25 23.47
N GLU A 114 2.59 -4.64 23.89
CA GLU A 114 3.05 -6.04 24.00
C GLU A 114 2.08 -6.96 24.79
N ARG A 115 1.05 -6.40 25.45
CA ARG A 115 0.13 -7.13 26.32
C ARG A 115 -1.18 -7.57 25.68
N ASP A 116 -1.58 -7.00 24.54
CA ASP A 116 -2.88 -7.30 23.90
C ASP A 116 -2.77 -8.10 22.59
N CYS A 117 -1.54 -8.43 22.16
CA CYS A 117 -1.26 -9.25 20.99
C CYS A 117 -1.19 -10.75 21.32
N LYS A 118 -2.11 -11.25 22.15
CA LYS A 118 -2.27 -12.68 22.45
C LYS A 118 -3.63 -13.19 21.98
#